data_AF-A0A182FKN3-F1
#
_entry.id   AF-A0A182FKN3-F1
#
_cell.length_a   1.000
_cell.length_b   1.000
_cell.length_c   1.000
_cell.angle_alpha   90.00
_cell.angle_beta   90.00
_cell.angle_gamma   90.00
#
_symmetry.space_group_name_H-M   'P 1'
#
loop_
_entity.id
_entity.type
_entity.pdbx_description
1 polymer ?
#
loop_
_entity_poly.entity_id
_entity_poly.type
_entity_poly.pdbx_seq_one_letter_code
_entity_poly.pdbx_strand_id
1 'polypeptide(L)'
;MSSTSSLIRPGLTTPVSSQLAQIKLRLRKKVPLLSGKDVRRERIPYYEAISSELYERGYTDAAFLVLDLIEFEDRHVWPTSEPPVEERRLRHSRKLLDYLLSSLGRAQQYKYDGQYERETEELLGMARKFERDAEKRWLARQFYLIALERSGDVPPTIRPKVQAKVRYYYAKLLLQLRKPVKAMQQLEDADNALMLAHSKGYPVGQTLEENRTERLEVAINTVLFEVHAQMAKDCRRSPVWMQGQYIRGAHQAALKTQKASILAESFIAYGDFMAAQAQDYPAALTLYKTAIQQAELDGSKPDLLCKARIALAITYHRLGEPSKCEELLKLVNRITLSEPLTLCRASYLFTAASIELEEQAESGEAPEQTNLPANQGTLAKLHQSANIYRHFRQQDKMMEALCLEGLTRAAAQFGAYLELLPTAISTSDAALYRMIDWFDEARPPTPSPDGGQ
;
A
#
# COMPACT_ATOMS: atom_id res chain seq x y z
N MET A 1 44.86 -41.68 -35.04
CA MET A 1 46.09 -40.98 -35.46
C MET A 1 45.81 -39.49 -35.44
N SER A 2 46.26 -38.79 -34.39
CA SER A 2 46.31 -37.33 -34.36
C SER A 2 47.60 -36.95 -33.69
N SER A 3 48.54 -36.52 -34.53
CA SER A 3 49.94 -36.28 -34.25
C SER A 3 50.11 -35.05 -33.35
N THR A 4 50.76 -35.29 -32.23
CA THR A 4 51.36 -34.31 -31.32
C THR A 4 52.54 -33.60 -32.01
N SER A 5 52.28 -32.47 -32.66
CA SER A 5 53.36 -31.57 -33.12
C SER A 5 53.61 -30.45 -32.08
N SER A 6 54.58 -30.76 -31.22
CA SER A 6 55.57 -29.87 -30.61
C SER A 6 55.17 -28.43 -30.24
N LEU A 7 54.78 -28.26 -28.97
CA LEU A 7 54.99 -27.04 -28.19
C LEU A 7 56.49 -26.75 -28.07
N ILE A 8 57.06 -26.04 -29.04
CA ILE A 8 58.39 -25.46 -28.91
C ILE A 8 58.29 -24.29 -27.93
N ARG A 9 58.72 -24.51 -26.68
CA ARG A 9 59.03 -23.42 -25.74
C ARG A 9 60.30 -22.73 -26.23
N PRO A 10 60.27 -21.43 -26.59
CA PRO A 10 61.50 -20.72 -26.94
C PRO A 10 62.37 -20.59 -25.69
N GLY A 11 63.46 -21.35 -25.66
CA GLY A 11 64.51 -21.24 -24.66
C GLY A 11 65.24 -19.89 -24.77
N LEU A 12 65.67 -19.40 -23.61
CA LEU A 12 66.19 -18.05 -23.35
C LEU A 12 67.60 -17.74 -23.92
N THR A 13 68.18 -18.53 -24.84
CA THR A 13 69.62 -18.41 -25.16
C THR A 13 70.04 -18.65 -26.62
N THR A 14 69.20 -18.42 -27.63
CA THR A 14 69.67 -18.35 -29.03
C THR A 14 69.77 -16.89 -29.53
N PRO A 15 70.80 -16.52 -30.30
CA PRO A 15 70.93 -15.17 -30.86
C PRO A 15 69.94 -15.00 -32.02
N VAL A 16 68.68 -14.78 -31.65
CA VAL A 16 67.57 -14.54 -32.56
C VAL A 16 67.58 -13.06 -32.98
N SER A 17 68.53 -12.66 -33.84
CA SER A 17 68.53 -11.28 -34.37
C SER A 17 67.58 -11.14 -35.56
N SER A 18 67.58 -12.12 -36.48
CA SER A 18 66.79 -12.06 -37.73
C SER A 18 65.32 -12.46 -37.59
N GLN A 19 64.96 -13.35 -36.66
CA GLN A 19 63.55 -13.74 -36.45
C GLN A 19 62.83 -12.84 -35.43
N LEU A 20 63.55 -12.00 -34.68
CA LEU A 20 62.97 -11.10 -33.67
C LEU A 20 61.98 -10.13 -34.30
N ALA A 21 62.30 -9.59 -35.48
CA ALA A 21 61.44 -8.67 -36.21
C ALA A 21 60.12 -9.34 -36.63
N GLN A 22 60.19 -10.59 -37.11
CA GLN A 22 59.01 -11.36 -37.51
C GLN A 22 58.17 -11.78 -36.30
N ILE A 23 58.80 -12.17 -35.19
CA ILE A 23 58.14 -12.47 -33.93
C ILE A 23 57.46 -11.21 -33.36
N LYS A 24 58.15 -10.06 -33.32
CA LYS A 24 57.58 -8.77 -32.91
C LYS A 24 56.41 -8.34 -33.79
N LEU A 25 56.48 -8.54 -35.10
CA LEU A 25 55.40 -8.20 -36.02
C LEU A 25 54.18 -9.12 -35.83
N ARG A 26 54.40 -10.43 -35.61
CA ARG A 26 53.33 -11.38 -35.28
C ARG A 26 52.71 -11.10 -33.91
N LEU A 27 53.51 -10.70 -32.92
CA LEU A 27 53.01 -10.30 -31.60
C LEU A 27 52.23 -8.98 -31.69
N ARG A 28 52.72 -7.96 -32.41
CA ARG A 28 51.98 -6.71 -32.66
C ARG A 28 50.66 -6.93 -33.40
N LYS A 29 50.60 -7.88 -34.35
CA LYS A 29 49.35 -8.28 -35.01
C LYS A 29 48.37 -9.01 -34.08
N LYS A 30 48.86 -9.59 -32.98
CA LYS A 30 48.05 -10.26 -31.95
C LYS A 30 47.67 -9.35 -30.78
N VAL A 31 48.27 -8.17 -30.67
CA VAL A 31 47.85 -7.15 -29.71
C VAL A 31 46.56 -6.51 -30.25
N PRO A 32 45.44 -6.53 -29.51
CA PRO A 32 44.23 -5.86 -29.96
C PRO A 32 44.53 -4.37 -30.18
N LEU A 33 44.13 -3.86 -31.35
CA LEU A 33 44.18 -2.43 -31.63
C LEU A 33 43.17 -1.74 -30.70
N LEU A 34 43.65 -1.26 -29.56
CA LEU A 34 42.83 -0.48 -28.63
C LEU A 34 42.43 0.82 -29.32
N SER A 35 41.12 1.08 -29.39
CA SER A 35 40.64 2.38 -29.85
C SER A 35 40.98 3.47 -28.81
N GLY A 36 40.98 4.73 -29.23
CA GLY A 36 41.15 5.85 -28.28
C GLY A 36 40.13 5.85 -27.15
N LYS A 37 38.94 5.25 -27.37
CA LYS A 37 37.91 5.03 -26.35
C LYS A 37 38.34 3.97 -25.34
N ASP A 38 38.88 2.85 -25.81
CA ASP A 38 39.36 1.77 -24.94
C ASP A 38 40.54 2.23 -24.08
N VAL A 39 41.45 2.99 -24.67
CA VAL A 39 42.58 3.60 -23.94
C VAL A 39 42.08 4.57 -22.87
N ARG A 40 41.04 5.36 -23.14
CA ARG A 40 40.47 6.30 -22.18
C ARG A 40 39.77 5.59 -21.02
N ARG A 41 38.93 4.60 -21.31
CA ARG A 41 38.19 3.81 -20.31
C ARG A 41 39.10 3.12 -19.30
N GLU A 42 40.35 2.84 -19.66
CA GLU A 42 41.35 2.23 -18.77
C GLU A 42 42.32 3.24 -18.12
N ARG A 43 42.35 4.52 -18.57
CA ARG A 43 43.30 5.53 -18.06
C ARG A 43 42.69 6.55 -17.09
N ILE A 44 41.41 6.86 -17.23
CA ILE A 44 40.71 7.82 -16.36
C ILE A 44 39.54 7.13 -15.65
N PRO A 45 38.98 7.72 -14.56
CA PRO A 45 37.79 7.19 -13.93
C PRO A 45 36.68 6.91 -14.95
N TYR A 46 36.03 5.75 -14.83
CA TYR A 46 35.13 5.26 -15.88
C TYR A 46 33.97 6.22 -16.17
N TYR A 47 33.43 6.89 -15.13
CA TYR A 47 32.37 7.89 -15.32
C TYR A 47 32.85 9.10 -16.14
N GLU A 48 34.10 9.54 -15.99
CA GLU A 48 34.67 10.65 -16.79
C GLU A 48 34.89 10.25 -18.24
N ALA A 49 35.31 9.00 -18.47
CA ALA A 49 35.42 8.45 -19.82
C ALA A 49 34.06 8.44 -20.52
N ILE A 50 33.01 7.99 -19.83
CA ILE A 50 31.64 7.93 -20.34
C ILE A 50 31.09 9.34 -20.61
N SER A 51 31.25 10.29 -19.68
CA SER A 51 30.85 11.68 -19.89
C SER A 51 31.57 12.30 -21.09
N SER A 52 32.88 12.04 -21.24
CA SER A 52 33.62 12.53 -22.40
C SER A 52 33.14 11.92 -23.71
N GLU A 53 32.78 10.63 -23.71
CA GLU A 53 32.20 9.98 -24.90
C GLU A 53 30.84 10.54 -25.29
N LEU A 54 29.99 10.91 -24.32
CA LEU A 54 28.73 11.60 -24.58
C LEU A 54 28.99 12.98 -25.18
N TYR A 55 29.93 13.73 -24.60
CA TYR A 55 30.30 15.06 -25.07
C TYR A 55 30.83 15.03 -26.51
N GLU A 56 31.72 14.08 -26.84
CA GLU A 56 32.25 13.91 -28.21
C GLU A 56 31.19 13.55 -29.25
N ARG A 57 30.10 12.89 -28.83
CA ARG A 57 28.94 12.62 -29.69
C ARG A 57 28.02 13.83 -29.87
N GLY A 58 28.35 14.95 -29.24
CA GLY A 58 27.52 16.16 -29.20
C GLY A 58 26.44 16.15 -28.12
N TYR A 59 26.35 15.09 -27.30
CA TYR A 59 25.34 14.97 -26.24
C TYR A 59 25.78 15.68 -24.96
N THR A 60 25.90 17.01 -25.02
CA THR A 60 26.41 17.85 -23.93
C THR A 60 25.60 17.73 -22.64
N ASP A 61 24.27 17.81 -22.73
CA ASP A 61 23.38 17.78 -21.56
C ASP A 61 23.46 16.43 -20.84
N ALA A 62 23.53 15.35 -21.61
CA ALA A 62 23.72 14.00 -21.09
C ALA A 62 25.07 13.84 -20.39
N ALA A 63 26.14 14.43 -20.95
CA ALA A 63 27.47 14.39 -20.36
C ALA A 63 27.51 15.10 -18.99
N PHE A 64 26.93 16.30 -18.90
CA PHE A 64 26.82 17.04 -17.65
C PHE A 64 25.93 16.32 -16.64
N LEU A 65 24.79 15.79 -17.07
CA LEU A 65 23.91 15.03 -16.19
C LEU A 65 24.61 13.84 -15.53
N VAL A 66 25.47 13.10 -16.24
CA VAL A 66 26.26 12.02 -15.63
C VAL A 66 27.16 12.56 -14.52
N LEU A 67 27.84 13.69 -14.73
CA LEU A 67 28.69 14.30 -13.72
C LEU A 67 27.88 14.80 -12.52
N ASP A 68 26.74 15.45 -12.75
CA ASP A 68 25.83 15.92 -11.71
C ASP A 68 25.28 14.77 -10.87
N LEU A 69 25.00 13.62 -11.48
CA LEU A 69 24.55 12.41 -10.77
C LEU A 69 25.64 11.83 -9.86
N ILE A 70 26.90 11.88 -10.28
CA ILE A 70 28.06 11.45 -9.47
C ILE A 70 28.24 12.41 -8.30
N GLU A 71 28.21 13.71 -8.56
CA GLU A 71 28.30 14.73 -7.50
C GLU A 71 27.13 14.63 -6.52
N PHE A 72 25.93 14.35 -7.01
CA PHE A 72 24.75 14.14 -6.17
C PHE A 72 24.92 12.91 -5.27
N GLU A 73 25.42 11.78 -5.80
CA GLU A 73 25.73 10.59 -5.00
C GLU A 73 26.76 10.92 -3.91
N ASP A 74 27.84 11.63 -4.26
CA ASP A 74 28.91 12.00 -3.33
C ASP A 74 28.44 12.91 -2.18
N ARG A 75 27.44 13.78 -2.42
CA ARG A 75 26.87 14.66 -1.39
C ARG A 75 25.83 13.98 -0.49
N HIS A 76 25.13 12.94 -0.96
CA HIS A 76 23.96 12.38 -0.29
C HIS A 76 24.12 10.93 0.17
N VAL A 77 25.12 10.21 -0.35
CA VAL A 77 25.46 8.84 0.04
C VAL A 77 26.78 8.90 0.80
N TRP A 78 26.71 8.63 2.10
CA TRP A 78 27.89 8.64 2.95
C TRP A 78 28.89 7.55 2.51
N PRO A 79 30.19 7.89 2.43
CA PRO A 79 31.21 6.88 2.20
C PRO A 79 31.14 5.82 3.30
N THR A 80 31.24 4.56 2.92
CA THR A 80 31.31 3.45 3.87
C THR A 80 32.65 2.74 3.78
N SER A 81 33.07 2.13 4.89
CA SER A 81 34.32 1.35 4.93
C SER A 81 34.14 -0.07 4.36
N GLU A 82 32.92 -0.45 4.01
CA GLU A 82 32.59 -1.74 3.43
C GLU A 82 32.87 -1.75 1.91
N PRO A 83 33.91 -2.46 1.44
CA PRO A 83 34.25 -2.52 0.02
C PRO A 83 33.10 -2.96 -0.91
N PRO A 84 32.25 -3.95 -0.57
CA PRO A 84 31.20 -4.40 -1.49
C PRO A 84 30.09 -3.35 -1.69
N VAL A 85 29.92 -2.41 -0.75
CA VAL A 85 28.94 -1.33 -0.87
C VAL A 85 29.51 -0.19 -1.71
N GLU A 86 30.79 0.15 -1.52
CA GLU A 86 31.48 1.13 -2.36
C GLU A 86 31.56 0.67 -3.83
N GLU A 87 31.82 -0.62 -4.09
CA GLU A 87 31.83 -1.18 -5.45
C GLU A 87 30.48 -1.04 -6.19
N ARG A 88 29.37 -0.97 -5.44
CA ARG A 88 28.02 -0.79 -6.00
C ARG A 88 27.70 0.67 -6.33
N ARG A 89 28.50 1.64 -5.89
CA ARG A 89 28.30 3.06 -6.19
C ARG A 89 28.31 3.32 -7.69
N LEU A 90 27.59 4.35 -8.11
CA LEU A 90 27.42 4.67 -9.52
C LEU A 90 28.78 4.89 -10.19
N ARG A 91 29.70 5.58 -9.50
CA ARG A 91 31.05 5.86 -10.01
C ARG A 91 31.91 4.62 -10.28
N HIS A 92 31.63 3.50 -9.63
CA HIS A 92 32.39 2.25 -9.73
C HIS A 92 31.67 1.19 -10.60
N SER A 93 30.36 1.33 -10.80
CA SER A 93 29.58 0.38 -11.57
C SER A 93 29.65 0.60 -13.09
N ARG A 94 30.61 -0.06 -13.75
CA ARG A 94 30.77 -0.04 -15.23
C ARG A 94 29.46 -0.37 -15.96
N LYS A 95 28.73 -1.39 -15.48
CA LYS A 95 27.46 -1.83 -16.08
C LYS A 95 26.38 -0.74 -16.03
N LEU A 96 26.28 -0.01 -14.92
CA LEU A 96 25.30 1.08 -14.80
C LEU A 96 25.71 2.27 -15.65
N LEU A 97 26.99 2.62 -15.68
CA LEU A 97 27.52 3.70 -16.50
C LEU A 97 27.38 3.42 -18.01
N ASP A 98 27.58 2.19 -18.46
CA ASP A 98 27.31 1.78 -19.85
C ASP A 98 25.83 1.87 -20.21
N TYR A 99 24.95 1.53 -19.27
CA TYR A 99 23.51 1.70 -19.44
C TYR A 99 23.12 3.18 -19.51
N LEU A 100 23.69 4.03 -18.66
CA LEU A 100 23.48 5.48 -18.70
C LEU A 100 23.98 6.07 -20.03
N LEU A 101 25.18 5.71 -20.49
CA LEU A 101 25.71 6.11 -21.80
C LEU A 101 24.71 5.82 -22.92
N SER A 102 24.19 4.60 -22.95
CA SER A 102 23.30 4.13 -24.00
C SER A 102 21.91 4.78 -23.92
N SER A 103 21.32 4.87 -22.73
CA SER A 103 19.97 5.42 -22.55
C SER A 103 19.91 6.94 -22.63
N LEU A 104 20.87 7.65 -22.04
CA LEU A 104 20.96 9.10 -22.17
C LEU A 104 21.29 9.52 -23.60
N GLY A 105 22.15 8.77 -24.30
CA GLY A 105 22.40 8.98 -25.73
C GLY A 105 21.12 8.85 -26.56
N ARG A 106 20.27 7.84 -26.28
CA ARG A 106 18.97 7.70 -26.95
C ARG A 106 18.00 8.82 -26.60
N ALA A 107 17.89 9.20 -25.33
CA ALA A 107 17.03 10.30 -24.89
C ALA A 107 17.42 11.62 -25.57
N GLN A 108 18.72 11.94 -25.59
CA GLN A 108 19.24 13.14 -26.26
C GLN A 108 19.04 13.08 -27.79
N GLN A 109 19.17 11.90 -28.40
CA GLN A 109 18.85 11.74 -29.81
C GLN A 109 17.37 12.03 -30.09
N TYR A 110 16.45 11.52 -29.26
CA TYR A 110 15.02 11.85 -29.39
C TYR A 110 14.75 13.34 -29.23
N LYS A 111 15.45 14.02 -28.32
CA LYS A 111 15.40 15.49 -28.18
C LYS A 111 15.82 16.19 -29.48
N TYR A 112 16.94 15.80 -30.08
CA TYR A 112 17.41 16.38 -31.35
C TYR A 112 16.48 16.10 -32.52
N ASP A 113 15.83 14.94 -32.51
CA ASP A 113 14.84 14.56 -33.53
C ASP A 113 13.47 15.23 -33.29
N GLY A 114 13.32 16.06 -32.24
CA GLY A 114 12.06 16.71 -31.86
C GLY A 114 11.00 15.77 -31.28
N GLN A 115 11.39 14.56 -30.88
CA GLN A 115 10.53 13.50 -30.36
C GLN A 115 10.45 13.53 -28.82
N TYR A 116 10.00 14.65 -28.24
CA TYR A 116 9.98 14.90 -26.79
C TYR A 116 9.17 13.88 -25.97
N GLU A 117 8.11 13.29 -26.55
CA GLU A 117 7.36 12.21 -25.90
C GLU A 117 8.26 11.00 -25.65
N ARG A 118 9.03 10.58 -26.67
CA ARG A 118 9.94 9.43 -26.57
C ARG A 118 11.15 9.71 -25.69
N GLU A 119 11.66 10.93 -25.69
CA GLU A 119 12.67 11.36 -24.71
C GLU A 119 12.15 11.15 -23.28
N THR A 120 10.96 11.66 -22.99
CA THR A 120 10.34 11.52 -21.66
C THR A 120 10.08 10.06 -21.30
N GLU A 121 9.66 9.23 -22.27
CA GLU A 121 9.45 7.81 -22.06
C GLU A 121 10.75 7.03 -21.78
N GLU A 122 11.86 7.36 -22.45
CA GLU A 122 13.17 6.78 -22.13
C GLU A 122 13.63 7.16 -20.72
N LEU A 123 13.50 8.44 -20.34
CA LEU A 123 13.84 8.90 -18.98
C LEU A 123 12.97 8.24 -17.91
N LEU A 124 11.67 8.08 -18.18
CA LEU A 124 10.75 7.32 -17.33
C LEU A 124 11.14 5.84 -17.24
N GLY A 125 11.55 5.24 -18.36
CA GLY A 125 12.06 3.86 -18.42
C GLY A 125 13.31 3.66 -17.58
N MET A 126 14.23 4.63 -17.61
CA MET A 126 15.41 4.66 -16.74
C MET A 126 14.99 4.73 -15.27
N ALA A 127 14.09 5.64 -14.90
CA ALA A 127 13.59 5.76 -13.53
C ALA A 127 13.02 4.44 -12.99
N ARG A 128 12.14 3.79 -13.77
CA ARG A 128 11.52 2.50 -13.42
C ARG A 128 12.54 1.36 -13.32
N LYS A 129 13.62 1.39 -14.10
CA LYS A 129 14.70 0.40 -13.99
C LYS A 129 15.43 0.53 -12.66
N PHE A 130 15.72 1.75 -12.22
CA PHE A 130 16.41 2.03 -10.97
C PHE A 130 15.53 1.85 -9.73
N GLU A 131 14.20 1.97 -9.84
CA GLU A 131 13.24 1.75 -8.74
C GLU A 131 13.37 0.36 -8.10
N ARG A 132 13.71 -0.66 -8.91
CA ARG A 132 13.85 -2.06 -8.46
C ARG A 132 15.00 -2.28 -7.48
N ASP A 133 15.99 -1.40 -7.49
CA ASP A 133 17.15 -1.46 -6.61
C ASP A 133 17.01 -0.43 -5.48
N ALA A 134 16.85 -0.93 -4.25
CA ALA A 134 16.64 -0.10 -3.07
C ALA A 134 17.78 0.91 -2.85
N GLU A 135 19.03 0.52 -3.14
CA GLU A 135 20.22 1.38 -2.98
C GLU A 135 20.25 2.49 -4.05
N LYS A 136 19.54 2.30 -5.17
CA LYS A 136 19.51 3.22 -6.31
C LYS A 136 18.18 3.96 -6.47
N ARG A 137 17.27 3.88 -5.50
CA ARG A 137 16.01 4.64 -5.52
C ARG A 137 16.21 6.15 -5.56
N TRP A 138 17.33 6.66 -5.03
CA TRP A 138 17.66 8.07 -5.16
C TRP A 138 17.88 8.47 -6.63
N LEU A 139 18.49 7.59 -7.43
CA LEU A 139 18.72 7.79 -8.86
C LEU A 139 17.40 7.71 -9.63
N ALA A 140 16.53 6.75 -9.28
CA ALA A 140 15.17 6.67 -9.80
C ALA A 140 14.41 7.98 -9.58
N ARG A 141 14.49 8.54 -8.36
CA ARG A 141 13.88 9.83 -8.02
C ARG A 141 14.38 10.97 -8.90
N GLN A 142 15.70 11.06 -9.16
CA GLN A 142 16.22 12.10 -10.05
C GLN A 142 15.66 11.96 -11.46
N PHE A 143 15.64 10.76 -12.01
CA PHE A 143 15.07 10.54 -13.34
C PHE A 143 13.57 10.81 -13.42
N TYR A 144 12.78 10.56 -12.36
CA TYR A 144 11.37 10.98 -12.33
C TYR A 144 11.22 12.51 -12.37
N LEU A 145 12.06 13.24 -11.63
CA LEU A 145 12.02 14.70 -11.61
C LEU A 145 12.44 15.29 -12.97
N ILE A 146 13.51 14.76 -13.57
CA ILE A 146 13.97 15.16 -14.90
C ILE A 146 12.91 14.82 -15.96
N ALA A 147 12.32 13.62 -15.94
CA ALA A 147 11.25 13.26 -16.86
C ALA A 147 10.04 14.20 -16.72
N LEU A 148 9.70 14.61 -15.49
CA LEU A 148 8.63 15.58 -15.25
C LEU A 148 8.98 16.97 -15.79
N GLU A 149 10.22 17.43 -15.63
CA GLU A 149 10.70 18.69 -16.21
C GLU A 149 10.64 18.64 -17.74
N ARG A 150 11.20 17.59 -18.36
CA ARG A 150 11.24 17.41 -19.83
C ARG A 150 9.87 17.22 -20.45
N SER A 151 8.91 16.68 -19.70
CA SER A 151 7.52 16.63 -20.15
C SER A 151 6.93 18.02 -20.45
N GLY A 152 7.51 19.10 -19.91
CA GLY A 152 7.15 20.48 -20.24
C GLY A 152 7.39 20.86 -21.70
N ASP A 153 8.35 20.22 -22.36
CA ASP A 153 8.71 20.46 -23.77
C ASP A 153 7.74 19.73 -24.73
N VAL A 154 6.96 18.77 -24.24
CA VAL A 154 5.96 18.04 -25.03
C VAL A 154 4.85 18.97 -25.50
N PRO A 155 4.31 18.79 -26.73
CA PRO A 155 3.19 19.57 -27.23
C PRO A 155 1.97 19.56 -26.28
N PRO A 156 1.23 20.68 -26.15
CA PRO A 156 0.16 20.83 -25.15
C PRO A 156 -0.99 19.82 -25.31
N THR A 157 -1.16 19.25 -26.50
CA THR A 157 -2.18 18.23 -26.79
C THR A 157 -1.87 16.86 -26.15
N ILE A 158 -0.59 16.52 -25.98
CA ILE A 158 -0.15 15.21 -25.45
C ILE A 158 0.51 15.37 -24.07
N ARG A 159 0.99 16.57 -23.74
CA ARG A 159 1.67 16.89 -22.48
C ARG A 159 0.92 16.42 -21.22
N PRO A 160 -0.39 16.68 -21.03
CA PRO A 160 -1.10 16.26 -19.82
C PRO A 160 -1.03 14.75 -19.59
N LYS A 161 -1.11 13.98 -20.69
CA LYS A 161 -1.02 12.52 -20.67
C LYS A 161 0.38 12.05 -20.27
N VAL A 162 1.44 12.61 -20.88
CA VAL A 162 2.83 12.27 -20.53
C VAL A 162 3.13 12.63 -19.07
N GLN A 163 2.72 13.83 -18.64
CA GLN A 163 2.86 14.29 -17.26
C GLN A 163 2.13 13.38 -16.27
N ALA A 164 0.88 13.01 -16.56
CA ALA A 164 0.12 12.11 -15.71
C ALA A 164 0.78 10.72 -15.60
N LYS A 165 1.32 10.18 -16.70
CA LYS A 165 2.07 8.91 -16.71
C LYS A 165 3.30 8.99 -15.81
N VAL A 166 4.12 10.05 -15.94
CA VAL A 166 5.31 10.25 -15.09
C VAL A 166 4.93 10.40 -13.62
N ARG A 167 3.93 11.24 -13.32
CA ARG A 167 3.46 11.49 -11.95
C ARG A 167 2.88 10.24 -11.29
N TYR A 168 2.13 9.43 -12.03
CA TYR A 168 1.60 8.15 -11.54
C TYR A 168 2.71 7.22 -11.06
N TYR A 169 3.73 6.99 -11.89
CA TYR A 169 4.85 6.12 -11.50
C TYR A 169 5.70 6.75 -10.39
N TYR A 170 5.89 8.07 -10.41
CA TYR A 170 6.61 8.75 -9.34
C TYR A 170 5.87 8.64 -7.99
N ALA A 171 4.53 8.73 -8.01
CA ALA A 171 3.72 8.53 -6.82
C ALA A 171 3.88 7.10 -6.26
N LYS A 172 3.93 6.06 -7.10
CA LYS A 172 4.21 4.68 -6.66
C LYS A 172 5.55 4.58 -5.93
N LEU A 173 6.61 5.19 -6.47
CA LEU A 173 7.91 5.27 -5.78
C LEU A 173 7.78 6.01 -4.44
N LEU A 174 7.07 7.13 -4.39
CA LEU A 174 6.88 7.91 -3.17
C LEU A 174 6.14 7.12 -2.07
N LEU A 175 5.19 6.26 -2.44
CA LEU A 175 4.51 5.36 -1.50
C LEU A 175 5.46 4.31 -0.92
N GLN A 176 6.32 3.72 -1.75
CA GLN A 176 7.38 2.82 -1.28
C GLN A 176 8.35 3.53 -0.31
N LEU A 177 8.61 4.82 -0.55
CA LEU A 177 9.43 5.68 0.32
C LEU A 177 8.67 6.23 1.54
N ARG A 178 7.45 5.76 1.82
CA ARG A 178 6.61 6.19 2.95
C ARG A 178 6.33 7.70 2.95
N LYS A 179 6.10 8.29 1.77
CA LYS A 179 5.74 9.70 1.59
C LYS A 179 4.33 9.86 1.01
N PRO A 180 3.27 9.41 1.72
CA PRO A 180 1.91 9.34 1.18
C PRO A 180 1.35 10.71 0.78
N VAL A 181 1.61 11.77 1.54
CA VAL A 181 1.14 13.13 1.22
C VAL A 181 1.71 13.63 -0.11
N LYS A 182 3.00 13.41 -0.36
CA LYS A 182 3.63 13.81 -1.63
C LYS A 182 3.12 12.95 -2.79
N ALA A 183 2.92 11.65 -2.56
CA ALA A 183 2.34 10.76 -3.57
C ALA A 183 0.93 11.20 -3.96
N MET A 184 0.09 11.52 -2.98
CA MET A 184 -1.26 12.04 -3.16
C MET A 184 -1.26 13.31 -4.02
N GLN A 185 -0.41 14.29 -3.69
CA GLN A 185 -0.26 15.52 -4.48
C GLN A 185 0.11 15.25 -5.95
N GLN A 186 1.05 14.32 -6.19
CA GLN A 186 1.42 13.95 -7.56
C GLN A 186 0.26 13.33 -8.33
N LEU A 187 -0.58 12.53 -7.67
CA LEU A 187 -1.72 11.88 -8.29
C LEU A 187 -2.89 12.85 -8.51
N GLU A 188 -3.15 13.77 -7.57
CA GLU A 188 -4.15 14.85 -7.74
C GLU A 188 -3.77 15.76 -8.90
N ASP A 189 -2.50 16.17 -8.99
CA ASP A 189 -1.98 16.94 -10.14
C ASP A 189 -2.17 16.19 -11.46
N ALA A 190 -1.94 14.87 -11.46
CA ALA A 190 -2.11 14.02 -12.63
C ALA A 190 -3.59 13.92 -13.05
N ASP A 191 -4.49 13.66 -12.12
CA ASP A 191 -5.93 13.57 -12.37
C ASP A 191 -6.49 14.91 -12.88
N ASN A 192 -6.11 16.03 -12.25
CA ASN A 192 -6.48 17.37 -12.68
C ASN A 192 -6.00 17.69 -14.10
N ALA A 193 -4.76 17.31 -14.43
CA ALA A 193 -4.21 17.51 -15.78
C ALA A 193 -5.00 16.71 -16.83
N LEU A 194 -5.37 15.46 -16.54
CA LEU A 194 -6.17 14.63 -17.44
C LEU A 194 -7.59 15.16 -17.62
N MET A 195 -8.24 15.60 -16.54
CA MET A 195 -9.57 16.22 -16.58
C MET A 195 -9.59 17.48 -17.45
N LEU A 196 -8.58 18.34 -17.31
CA LEU A 196 -8.42 19.54 -18.15
C LEU A 196 -8.12 19.22 -19.61
N ALA A 197 -7.45 18.10 -19.89
CA ALA A 197 -7.22 17.64 -21.25
C ALA A 197 -8.52 17.12 -21.88
N HIS A 198 -9.32 16.37 -21.11
CA HIS A 198 -10.61 15.85 -21.55
C HIS A 198 -11.59 16.97 -21.92
N SER A 199 -11.69 18.01 -21.08
CA SER A 199 -12.58 19.17 -21.35
C SER A 199 -12.17 19.98 -22.59
N LYS A 200 -10.89 19.90 -22.99
CA LYS A 200 -10.36 20.51 -24.22
C LYS A 200 -10.44 19.61 -25.45
N GLY A 201 -10.98 18.39 -25.32
CA GLY A 201 -11.09 17.42 -26.42
C GLY A 201 -9.77 16.75 -26.82
N TYR A 202 -8.76 16.76 -25.95
CA TYR A 202 -7.50 16.08 -26.23
C TYR A 202 -7.60 14.57 -25.99
N PRO A 203 -6.84 13.75 -26.74
CA PRO A 203 -6.89 12.30 -26.59
C PRO A 203 -6.28 11.86 -25.24
N VAL A 204 -7.11 11.35 -24.33
CA VAL A 204 -6.69 10.92 -22.97
C VAL A 204 -6.49 9.41 -22.84
N GLY A 205 -6.97 8.62 -23.81
CA GLY A 205 -6.93 7.16 -23.75
C GLY A 205 -5.52 6.57 -23.90
N GLN A 206 -4.88 6.20 -22.80
CA GLN A 206 -3.73 5.29 -22.80
C GLN A 206 -3.92 4.21 -21.74
N THR A 207 -3.74 2.96 -22.16
CA THR A 207 -3.62 1.82 -21.25
C THR A 207 -2.19 1.76 -20.71
N LEU A 208 -2.05 1.44 -19.43
CA LEU A 208 -0.74 1.25 -18.83
C LEU A 208 -0.02 0.05 -19.47
N GLU A 209 1.27 0.19 -19.77
CA GLU A 209 2.09 -0.90 -20.33
C GLU A 209 2.15 -2.13 -19.43
N GLU A 210 2.11 -1.92 -18.11
CA GLU A 210 2.19 -2.99 -17.09
C GLU A 210 0.92 -3.86 -17.07
N ASN A 211 -0.27 -3.25 -17.27
CA ASN A 211 -1.54 -3.95 -17.11
C ASN A 211 -2.29 -4.18 -18.43
N ARG A 212 -1.93 -3.51 -19.55
CA ARG A 212 -2.54 -3.53 -20.90
C ARG A 212 -4.06 -3.34 -21.00
N THR A 213 -4.80 -3.48 -19.90
CA THR A 213 -6.27 -3.45 -19.80
C THR A 213 -6.75 -2.21 -19.05
N GLU A 214 -5.96 -1.71 -18.09
CA GLU A 214 -6.35 -0.58 -17.25
C GLU A 214 -5.95 0.77 -17.86
N ARG A 215 -6.91 1.69 -17.96
CA ARG A 215 -6.68 3.08 -18.38
C ARG A 215 -5.94 3.85 -17.29
N LEU A 216 -5.06 4.77 -17.70
CA LEU A 216 -4.25 5.58 -16.79
C LEU A 216 -5.11 6.33 -15.74
N GLU A 217 -6.25 6.91 -16.15
CA GLU A 217 -7.19 7.59 -15.25
C GLU A 217 -7.70 6.68 -14.13
N VAL A 218 -8.08 5.45 -14.47
CA VAL A 218 -8.58 4.45 -13.52
C VAL A 218 -7.47 4.02 -12.57
N ALA A 219 -6.25 3.84 -13.08
CA ALA A 219 -5.10 3.48 -12.26
C ALA A 219 -4.70 4.59 -11.28
N ILE A 220 -4.69 5.86 -11.72
CA ILE A 220 -4.44 7.02 -10.86
C ILE A 220 -5.48 7.07 -9.74
N ASN A 221 -6.77 6.97 -10.09
CA ASN A 221 -7.86 7.04 -9.11
C ASN A 221 -7.91 5.82 -8.18
N THR A 222 -7.47 4.64 -8.64
CA THR A 222 -7.29 3.46 -7.78
C THR A 222 -6.24 3.73 -6.70
N VAL A 223 -5.08 4.27 -7.08
CA VAL A 223 -4.02 4.58 -6.11
C VAL A 223 -4.43 5.76 -5.22
N LEU A 224 -5.12 6.78 -5.73
CA LEU A 224 -5.68 7.86 -4.91
C LEU A 224 -6.63 7.33 -3.83
N PHE A 225 -7.54 6.42 -4.20
CA PHE A 225 -8.43 5.76 -3.25
C PHE A 225 -7.64 5.05 -2.15
N GLU A 226 -6.64 4.24 -2.51
CA GLU A 226 -5.80 3.52 -1.55
C GLU A 226 -5.07 4.46 -0.59
N VAL A 227 -4.49 5.55 -1.12
CA VAL A 227 -3.75 6.53 -0.33
C VAL A 227 -4.68 7.27 0.62
N HIS A 228 -5.82 7.78 0.14
CA HIS A 228 -6.79 8.46 0.99
C HIS A 228 -7.38 7.51 2.05
N ALA A 229 -7.71 6.28 1.68
CA ALA A 229 -8.23 5.27 2.62
C ALA A 229 -7.20 4.93 3.71
N GLN A 230 -5.91 4.82 3.36
CA GLN A 230 -4.84 4.61 4.34
C GLN A 230 -4.68 5.83 5.25
N MET A 231 -4.64 7.04 4.68
CA MET A 231 -4.56 8.29 5.46
C MET A 231 -5.74 8.45 6.42
N ALA A 232 -6.95 8.08 6.02
CA ALA A 232 -8.13 8.09 6.88
C ALA A 232 -8.02 7.11 8.06
N LYS A 233 -7.36 5.96 7.88
CA LYS A 233 -7.06 5.01 8.96
C LYS A 233 -5.99 5.54 9.90
N ASP A 234 -4.93 6.14 9.35
CA ASP A 234 -3.83 6.70 10.13
C ASP A 234 -4.28 7.91 10.96
N CYS A 235 -5.28 8.65 10.47
CA CYS A 235 -5.86 9.82 11.14
C CYS A 235 -6.95 9.48 12.19
N ARG A 236 -7.10 8.23 12.63
CA ARG A 236 -8.09 7.86 13.67
C ARG A 236 -7.94 8.63 14.99
N ARG A 237 -6.73 9.09 15.32
CA ARG A 237 -6.44 9.91 16.51
C ARG A 237 -6.39 11.41 16.23
N SER A 238 -6.49 11.78 14.96
CA SER A 238 -6.49 13.18 14.50
C SER A 238 -7.90 13.77 14.61
N PRO A 239 -8.05 15.10 14.46
CA PRO A 239 -9.37 15.73 14.42
C PRO A 239 -10.29 15.08 13.38
N VAL A 240 -11.53 14.86 13.81
CA VAL A 240 -12.68 14.33 13.06
C VAL A 240 -12.79 14.88 11.63
N TRP A 241 -12.59 16.19 11.45
CA TRP A 241 -12.67 16.85 10.14
C TRP A 241 -11.58 16.40 9.16
N MET A 242 -10.38 16.10 9.66
CA MET A 242 -9.24 15.67 8.84
C MET A 242 -9.47 14.26 8.31
N GLN A 243 -9.95 13.36 9.18
CA GLN A 243 -10.38 12.03 8.75
C GLN A 243 -11.50 12.12 7.70
N GLY A 244 -12.50 12.99 7.93
CA GLY A 244 -13.59 13.22 6.99
C GLY A 244 -13.15 13.71 5.62
N GLN A 245 -12.14 14.59 5.56
CA GLN A 245 -11.56 15.04 4.29
C GLN A 245 -10.97 13.86 3.50
N TYR A 246 -10.22 12.98 4.15
CA TYR A 246 -9.65 11.82 3.49
C TYR A 246 -10.71 10.80 3.06
N ILE A 247 -11.75 10.56 3.86
CA ILE A 247 -12.87 9.67 3.47
C ILE A 247 -13.60 10.22 2.24
N ARG A 248 -13.88 11.53 2.20
CA ARG A 248 -14.50 12.18 1.02
C ARG A 248 -13.60 12.08 -0.21
N GLY A 249 -12.30 12.33 -0.06
CA GLY A 249 -11.31 12.18 -1.14
C GLY A 249 -11.25 10.74 -1.67
N ALA A 250 -11.23 9.75 -0.78
CA ALA A 250 -11.29 8.34 -1.14
C ALA A 250 -12.57 8.03 -1.93
N HIS A 251 -13.73 8.49 -1.47
CA HIS A 251 -15.00 8.26 -2.15
C HIS A 251 -15.05 8.91 -3.54
N GLN A 252 -14.57 10.16 -3.69
CA GLN A 252 -14.48 10.82 -4.99
C GLN A 252 -13.57 10.09 -5.97
N ALA A 253 -12.41 9.59 -5.50
CA ALA A 253 -11.52 8.78 -6.31
C ALA A 253 -12.18 7.45 -6.71
N ALA A 254 -12.86 6.78 -5.77
CA ALA A 254 -13.56 5.52 -6.03
C ALA A 254 -14.59 5.64 -7.15
N LEU A 255 -15.41 6.71 -7.16
CA LEU A 255 -16.40 7.00 -8.20
C LEU A 255 -15.79 7.06 -9.61
N LYS A 256 -14.54 7.53 -9.73
CA LYS A 256 -13.81 7.61 -11.00
C LYS A 256 -13.21 6.27 -11.44
N THR A 257 -13.04 5.30 -10.54
CA THR A 257 -12.46 3.98 -10.90
C THR A 257 -13.44 3.04 -11.60
N GLN A 258 -14.74 3.17 -11.31
CA GLN A 258 -15.79 2.23 -11.73
C GLN A 258 -15.54 0.75 -11.34
N LYS A 259 -14.62 0.49 -10.39
CA LYS A 259 -14.36 -0.86 -9.87
C LYS A 259 -15.34 -1.16 -8.75
N ALA A 260 -16.18 -2.17 -8.94
CA ALA A 260 -17.28 -2.54 -8.04
C ALA A 260 -16.81 -2.74 -6.58
N SER A 261 -15.72 -3.47 -6.35
CA SER A 261 -15.16 -3.65 -5.00
C SER A 261 -14.65 -2.36 -4.36
N ILE A 262 -13.99 -1.47 -5.11
CA ILE A 262 -13.53 -0.15 -4.60
C ILE A 262 -14.72 0.75 -4.28
N LEU A 263 -15.73 0.76 -5.15
CA LEU A 263 -16.97 1.50 -4.92
C LEU A 263 -17.64 1.03 -3.64
N ALA A 264 -17.85 -0.29 -3.48
CA ALA A 264 -18.44 -0.87 -2.29
C ALA A 264 -17.68 -0.49 -1.01
N GLU A 265 -16.35 -0.63 -1.00
CA GLU A 265 -15.51 -0.22 0.13
C GLU A 265 -15.66 1.27 0.45
N SER A 266 -15.70 2.12 -0.58
CA SER A 266 -15.87 3.56 -0.40
C SER A 266 -17.24 3.95 0.17
N PHE A 267 -18.31 3.28 -0.28
CA PHE A 267 -19.67 3.53 0.18
C PHE A 267 -19.85 3.09 1.64
N ILE A 268 -19.27 1.96 2.03
CA ILE A 268 -19.25 1.51 3.44
C ILE A 268 -18.53 2.55 4.30
N ALA A 269 -17.29 2.92 3.95
CA ALA A 269 -16.50 3.86 4.74
C ALA A 269 -17.14 5.25 4.83
N TYR A 270 -17.80 5.71 3.75
CA TYR A 270 -18.49 7.00 3.76
C TYR A 270 -19.82 6.93 4.53
N GLY A 271 -20.53 5.81 4.45
CA GLY A 271 -21.70 5.53 5.28
C GLY A 271 -21.35 5.51 6.77
N ASP A 272 -20.27 4.83 7.15
CA ASP A 272 -19.78 4.75 8.53
C ASP A 272 -19.48 6.15 9.08
N PHE A 273 -18.86 6.99 8.25
CA PHE A 273 -18.59 8.39 8.58
C PHE A 273 -19.87 9.21 8.79
N MET A 274 -20.87 9.06 7.93
CA MET A 274 -22.16 9.78 8.04
C MET A 274 -22.95 9.35 9.27
N ALA A 275 -23.00 8.04 9.54
CA ALA A 275 -23.67 7.49 10.71
C ALA A 275 -22.98 7.94 12.01
N ALA A 276 -21.65 7.88 12.07
CA ALA A 276 -20.91 8.20 13.29
C ALA A 276 -20.83 9.71 13.61
N GLN A 277 -20.70 10.57 12.59
CA GLN A 277 -20.43 12.00 12.83
C GLN A 277 -21.65 12.90 12.62
N ALA A 278 -22.39 12.68 11.54
CA ALA A 278 -23.54 13.52 11.20
C ALA A 278 -24.83 13.02 11.85
N GLN A 279 -24.81 11.78 12.41
CA GLN A 279 -26.01 11.05 12.83
C GLN A 279 -27.08 11.00 11.72
N ASP A 280 -26.64 11.09 10.47
CA ASP A 280 -27.49 11.08 9.29
C ASP A 280 -27.67 9.64 8.81
N TYR A 281 -28.44 8.88 9.62
CA TYR A 281 -28.78 7.49 9.33
C TYR A 281 -29.53 7.32 8.00
N PRO A 282 -30.47 8.21 7.60
CA PRO A 282 -31.10 8.12 6.27
C PRO A 282 -30.09 8.20 5.12
N ALA A 283 -29.14 9.14 5.17
CA ALA A 283 -28.10 9.21 4.13
C ALA A 283 -27.20 7.98 4.15
N ALA A 284 -26.75 7.54 5.33
CA ALA A 284 -25.92 6.32 5.47
C ALA A 284 -26.61 5.08 4.88
N LEU A 285 -27.92 4.93 5.10
CA LEU A 285 -28.73 3.84 4.58
C LEU A 285 -28.71 3.78 3.05
N THR A 286 -28.78 4.93 2.37
CA THR A 286 -28.68 4.97 0.90
C THR A 286 -27.31 4.50 0.42
N LEU A 287 -26.24 4.92 1.10
CA LEU A 287 -24.86 4.52 0.78
C LEU A 287 -24.66 3.01 0.98
N TYR A 288 -25.15 2.43 2.08
CA TYR A 288 -25.02 0.99 2.31
C TYR A 288 -25.82 0.15 1.31
N LYS A 289 -27.00 0.60 0.89
CA LYS A 289 -27.76 -0.07 -0.19
C LYS A 289 -26.97 -0.08 -1.49
N THR A 290 -26.35 1.04 -1.86
CA THR A 290 -25.46 1.10 -3.02
C THR A 290 -24.23 0.23 -2.84
N ALA A 291 -23.64 0.17 -1.64
CA ALA A 291 -22.52 -0.71 -1.34
C ALA A 291 -22.85 -2.19 -1.56
N ILE A 292 -24.03 -2.65 -1.14
CA ILE A 292 -24.51 -4.02 -1.36
C ILE A 292 -24.61 -4.32 -2.86
N GLN A 293 -25.23 -3.43 -3.64
CA GLN A 293 -25.34 -3.61 -5.09
C GLN A 293 -23.96 -3.74 -5.75
N GLN A 294 -23.00 -2.89 -5.35
CA GLN A 294 -21.64 -2.96 -5.88
C GLN A 294 -20.90 -4.23 -5.42
N ALA A 295 -21.06 -4.66 -4.18
CA ALA A 295 -20.45 -5.90 -3.69
C ALA A 295 -21.01 -7.15 -4.40
N GLU A 296 -22.31 -7.16 -4.70
CA GLU A 296 -22.97 -8.24 -5.47
C GLU A 296 -22.49 -8.29 -6.93
N LEU A 297 -22.24 -7.14 -7.55
CA LEU A 297 -21.67 -7.06 -8.92
C LEU A 297 -20.24 -7.62 -9.01
N ASP A 298 -19.42 -7.39 -7.98
CA ASP A 298 -18.04 -7.88 -7.96
C ASP A 298 -17.98 -9.40 -7.78
N GLY A 299 -18.82 -9.96 -6.90
CA GLY A 299 -18.96 -11.40 -6.64
C GLY A 299 -17.71 -12.09 -6.03
N SER A 300 -16.55 -11.43 -6.04
CA SER A 300 -15.27 -12.00 -5.63
C SER A 300 -14.94 -11.80 -4.15
N LYS A 301 -15.61 -10.86 -3.48
CA LYS A 301 -15.37 -10.48 -2.08
C LYS A 301 -16.65 -10.60 -1.23
N PRO A 302 -17.06 -11.80 -0.79
CA PRO A 302 -18.24 -11.97 0.07
C PRO A 302 -18.15 -11.19 1.38
N ASP A 303 -16.92 -10.93 1.86
CA ASP A 303 -16.68 -10.12 3.04
C ASP A 303 -17.22 -8.69 2.93
N LEU A 304 -17.13 -8.07 1.75
CA LEU A 304 -17.64 -6.72 1.54
C LEU A 304 -19.16 -6.69 1.63
N LEU A 305 -19.81 -7.71 1.07
CA LEU A 305 -21.25 -7.88 1.13
C LEU A 305 -21.72 -8.05 2.58
N CYS A 306 -21.03 -8.90 3.36
CA CYS A 306 -21.32 -9.07 4.79
C CYS A 306 -21.15 -7.76 5.56
N LYS A 307 -20.03 -7.04 5.35
CA LYS A 307 -19.78 -5.76 6.03
C LYS A 307 -20.87 -4.72 5.72
N ALA A 308 -21.24 -4.57 4.45
CA ALA A 308 -22.29 -3.64 4.05
C ALA A 308 -23.66 -4.00 4.67
N ARG A 309 -24.01 -5.30 4.71
CA ARG A 309 -25.27 -5.77 5.31
C ARG A 309 -25.29 -5.59 6.83
N ILE A 310 -24.17 -5.83 7.52
CA ILE A 310 -24.04 -5.57 8.97
C ILE A 310 -24.22 -4.07 9.24
N ALA A 311 -23.53 -3.20 8.51
CA ALA A 311 -23.64 -1.74 8.67
C ALA A 311 -25.08 -1.25 8.41
N LEU A 312 -25.73 -1.79 7.37
CA LEU A 312 -27.14 -1.51 7.08
C LEU A 312 -28.07 -1.99 8.20
N ALA A 313 -27.83 -3.17 8.78
CA ALA A 313 -28.62 -3.71 9.89
C ALA A 313 -28.52 -2.83 11.15
N ILE A 314 -27.30 -2.40 11.50
CA ILE A 314 -27.07 -1.45 12.60
C ILE A 314 -27.85 -0.15 12.34
N THR A 315 -27.83 0.34 11.10
CA THR A 315 -28.53 1.59 10.74
C THR A 315 -30.05 1.46 10.85
N TYR A 316 -30.62 0.33 10.45
CA TYR A 316 -32.06 0.07 10.63
C TYR A 316 -32.47 -0.06 12.10
N HIS A 317 -31.64 -0.69 12.93
CA HIS A 317 -31.87 -0.74 14.38
C HIS A 317 -31.88 0.68 14.98
N ARG A 318 -30.92 1.54 14.62
CA ARG A 318 -30.89 2.95 15.06
C ARG A 318 -32.08 3.80 14.57
N LEU A 319 -32.76 3.39 13.50
CA LEU A 319 -33.97 4.03 12.98
C LEU A 319 -35.26 3.44 13.56
N GLY A 320 -35.19 2.47 14.46
CA GLY A 320 -36.37 1.82 15.05
C GLY A 320 -37.08 0.84 14.11
N GLU A 321 -36.37 0.23 13.15
CA GLU A 321 -36.90 -0.77 12.22
C GLU A 321 -36.31 -2.18 12.50
N PRO A 322 -36.65 -2.83 13.64
CA PRO A 322 -36.01 -4.08 14.09
C PRO A 322 -36.27 -5.26 13.14
N SER A 323 -37.43 -5.31 12.49
CA SER A 323 -37.77 -6.38 11.53
C SER A 323 -36.77 -6.46 10.37
N LYS A 324 -36.40 -5.30 9.79
CA LYS A 324 -35.42 -5.22 8.71
C LYS A 324 -34.00 -5.53 9.20
N CYS A 325 -33.69 -5.13 10.43
CA CYS A 325 -32.42 -5.47 11.07
C CYS A 325 -32.26 -6.99 11.19
N GLU A 326 -33.27 -7.68 11.75
CA GLU A 326 -33.26 -9.14 11.90
C GLU A 326 -33.14 -9.87 10.56
N GLU A 327 -33.87 -9.43 9.53
CA GLU A 327 -33.81 -10.02 8.20
C GLU A 327 -32.39 -9.98 7.63
N LEU A 328 -31.72 -8.82 7.74
CA LEU A 328 -30.34 -8.66 7.29
C LEU A 328 -29.36 -9.51 8.10
N LEU A 329 -29.51 -9.56 9.42
CA LEU A 329 -28.67 -10.39 10.28
C LEU A 329 -28.87 -11.89 9.98
N LYS A 330 -30.09 -12.34 9.68
CA LYS A 330 -30.39 -13.72 9.22
C LYS A 330 -29.69 -14.02 7.89
N LEU A 331 -29.64 -13.07 6.96
CA LEU A 331 -28.91 -13.23 5.69
C LEU A 331 -27.40 -13.32 5.91
N VAL A 332 -26.83 -12.45 6.76
CA VAL A 332 -25.38 -12.49 7.10
C VAL A 332 -25.02 -13.79 7.82
N ASN A 333 -25.88 -14.27 8.73
CA ASN A 333 -25.72 -15.55 9.39
C ASN A 333 -25.61 -16.69 8.36
N ARG A 334 -26.53 -16.75 7.39
CA ARG A 334 -26.50 -17.77 6.31
C ARG A 334 -25.21 -17.75 5.50
N ILE A 335 -24.69 -16.57 5.18
CA ILE A 335 -23.43 -16.43 4.42
C ILE A 335 -22.23 -16.89 5.24
N THR A 336 -22.19 -16.53 6.53
CA THR A 336 -21.04 -16.79 7.40
C THR A 336 -21.05 -18.17 8.06
N LEU A 337 -22.15 -18.92 7.93
CA LEU A 337 -22.30 -20.26 8.53
C LEU A 337 -21.38 -21.31 7.91
N SER A 338 -21.09 -21.23 6.62
CA SER A 338 -20.19 -22.17 5.93
C SER A 338 -18.73 -22.00 6.35
N GLU A 339 -18.35 -20.82 6.84
CA GLU A 339 -16.97 -20.48 7.21
C GLU A 339 -16.93 -19.84 8.61
N PRO A 340 -16.91 -20.67 9.68
CA PRO A 340 -17.05 -20.19 11.05
C PRO A 340 -15.87 -19.36 11.55
N LEU A 341 -14.70 -19.47 10.90
CA LEU A 341 -13.47 -18.78 11.29
C LEU A 341 -13.17 -17.59 10.36
N THR A 342 -14.11 -16.66 10.24
CA THR A 342 -13.97 -15.46 9.39
C THR A 342 -14.20 -14.16 10.18
N LEU A 343 -13.56 -13.07 9.76
CA LEU A 343 -13.78 -11.74 10.37
C LEU A 343 -15.24 -11.28 10.23
N CYS A 344 -15.92 -11.69 9.15
CA CYS A 344 -17.35 -11.42 8.96
C CYS A 344 -18.21 -12.16 9.97
N ARG A 345 -17.88 -13.42 10.28
CA ARG A 345 -18.56 -14.18 11.34
C ARG A 345 -18.38 -13.50 12.70
N ALA A 346 -17.16 -13.09 13.04
CA ALA A 346 -16.89 -12.37 14.29
C ALA A 346 -17.72 -11.08 14.39
N SER A 347 -17.73 -10.28 13.32
CA SER A 347 -18.46 -9.01 13.26
C SER A 347 -19.96 -9.20 13.34
N TYR A 348 -20.49 -10.26 12.72
CA TYR A 348 -21.89 -10.66 12.86
C TYR A 348 -22.24 -11.03 14.30
N LEU A 349 -21.47 -11.93 14.93
CA LEU A 349 -21.72 -12.40 16.28
C LEU A 349 -21.67 -11.26 17.30
N PHE A 350 -20.66 -10.40 17.19
CA PHE A 350 -20.54 -9.20 18.01
C PHE A 350 -21.74 -8.28 17.82
N THR A 351 -22.08 -7.94 16.57
CA THR A 351 -23.20 -7.02 16.29
C THR A 351 -24.55 -7.57 16.76
N ALA A 352 -24.82 -8.85 16.52
CA ALA A 352 -26.06 -9.49 16.97
C ALA A 352 -26.16 -9.47 18.50
N ALA A 353 -25.06 -9.75 19.21
CA ALA A 353 -25.03 -9.68 20.66
C ALA A 353 -25.21 -8.24 21.19
N SER A 354 -24.56 -7.26 20.55
CA SER A 354 -24.71 -5.85 20.95
C SER A 354 -26.14 -5.35 20.79
N ILE A 355 -26.82 -5.70 19.70
CA ILE A 355 -28.22 -5.31 19.46
C ILE A 355 -29.16 -5.99 20.47
N GLU A 356 -28.96 -7.29 20.74
CA GLU A 356 -29.75 -8.00 21.77
C GLU A 356 -29.63 -7.34 23.15
N LEU A 357 -28.43 -6.87 23.52
CA LEU A 357 -28.20 -6.16 24.78
C LEU A 357 -28.83 -4.76 24.80
N GLU A 358 -28.79 -4.04 23.67
CA GLU A 358 -29.42 -2.72 23.55
C GLU A 358 -30.96 -2.84 23.68
N GLU A 359 -31.57 -3.81 23.01
CA GLU A 359 -33.03 -4.06 23.07
C GLU A 359 -33.48 -4.47 24.48
N GLN A 360 -32.68 -5.28 25.19
CA GLN A 360 -32.92 -5.63 26.60
C GLN A 360 -32.84 -4.41 27.52
N ALA A 361 -31.93 -3.47 27.26
CA ALA A 361 -31.81 -2.26 28.06
C ALA A 361 -33.00 -1.30 27.83
N GLU A 362 -33.54 -1.26 26.61
CA GLU A 362 -34.65 -0.39 26.23
C GLU A 362 -36.02 -0.91 26.68
N SER A 363 -36.21 -2.23 26.81
CA SER A 363 -37.48 -2.84 27.23
C SER A 363 -37.85 -2.55 28.68
N GLY A 364 -36.90 -2.02 29.49
CA GLY A 364 -37.12 -1.67 30.89
C GLY A 364 -37.39 -2.88 31.79
N GLU A 365 -37.18 -4.10 31.30
CA GLU A 365 -37.20 -5.30 32.13
C GLU A 365 -36.06 -5.17 33.15
N ALA A 366 -36.42 -5.12 34.44
CA ALA A 366 -35.42 -5.02 35.50
C ALA A 366 -34.42 -6.19 35.37
N PRO A 367 -33.11 -5.95 35.55
CA PRO A 367 -32.06 -6.98 35.41
C PRO A 367 -32.27 -8.18 36.36
N GLU A 368 -33.14 -8.03 37.36
CA GLU A 368 -33.54 -9.05 38.33
C GLU A 368 -34.46 -10.15 37.75
N GLN A 369 -35.12 -9.92 36.60
CA GLN A 369 -36.00 -10.92 35.95
C GLN A 369 -35.53 -11.40 34.58
N THR A 370 -34.44 -10.83 34.04
CA THR A 370 -33.79 -11.39 32.85
C THR A 370 -33.18 -12.75 33.17
N ASN A 371 -33.89 -13.81 32.79
CA ASN A 371 -33.50 -15.20 32.98
C ASN A 371 -32.03 -15.43 32.56
N LEU A 372 -31.17 -15.86 33.50
CA LEU A 372 -29.79 -16.33 33.26
C LEU A 372 -29.61 -17.17 31.96
N PRO A 373 -30.51 -18.10 31.57
CA PRO A 373 -30.37 -18.85 30.33
C PRO A 373 -30.48 -18.00 29.05
N ALA A 374 -31.21 -16.88 29.05
CA ALA A 374 -31.33 -16.01 27.87
C ALA A 374 -30.00 -15.31 27.56
N ASN A 375 -29.27 -14.91 28.60
CA ASN A 375 -27.97 -14.23 28.45
C ASN A 375 -26.83 -15.20 28.12
N GLN A 376 -26.99 -16.51 28.34
CA GLN A 376 -25.98 -17.50 27.95
C GLN A 376 -25.72 -17.51 26.44
N GLY A 377 -26.76 -17.34 25.62
CA GLY A 377 -26.63 -17.27 24.17
C GLY A 377 -25.84 -16.03 23.71
N THR A 378 -26.14 -14.87 24.29
CA THR A 378 -25.45 -13.61 24.00
C THR A 378 -23.99 -13.63 24.47
N LEU A 379 -23.73 -14.16 25.67
CA LEU A 379 -22.37 -14.36 26.18
C LEU A 379 -21.56 -15.32 25.29
N ALA A 380 -22.16 -16.41 24.82
CA ALA A 380 -21.50 -17.35 23.91
C ALA A 380 -21.12 -16.67 22.58
N LYS A 381 -22.00 -15.81 22.02
CA LYS A 381 -21.70 -15.03 20.81
C LYS A 381 -20.53 -14.06 21.03
N LEU A 382 -20.53 -13.32 22.13
CA LEU A 382 -19.45 -12.37 22.46
C LEU A 382 -18.12 -13.10 22.64
N HIS A 383 -18.11 -14.18 23.43
CA HIS A 383 -16.92 -15.00 23.64
C HIS A 383 -16.38 -15.58 22.33
N GLN A 384 -17.26 -16.14 21.49
CA GLN A 384 -16.89 -16.67 20.18
C GLN A 384 -16.33 -15.57 19.27
N SER A 385 -16.95 -14.38 19.25
CA SER A 385 -16.45 -13.24 18.48
C SER A 385 -15.05 -12.80 18.92
N ALA A 386 -14.79 -12.75 20.24
CA ALA A 386 -13.49 -12.40 20.80
C ALA A 386 -12.41 -13.40 20.39
N ASN A 387 -12.72 -14.71 20.43
CA ASN A 387 -11.79 -15.76 20.01
C ASN A 387 -11.44 -15.67 18.52
N ILE A 388 -12.42 -15.35 17.66
CA ILE A 388 -12.15 -15.14 16.23
C ILE A 388 -11.32 -13.86 16.02
N TYR A 389 -11.64 -12.75 16.68
CA TYR A 389 -10.84 -11.52 16.57
C TYR A 389 -9.39 -11.73 17.03
N ARG A 390 -9.17 -12.53 18.08
CA ARG A 390 -7.84 -12.94 18.54
C ARG A 390 -7.09 -13.69 17.44
N HIS A 391 -7.72 -14.65 16.78
CA HIS A 391 -7.13 -15.41 15.66
C HIS A 391 -6.63 -14.49 14.54
N PHE A 392 -7.39 -13.45 14.20
CA PHE A 392 -7.05 -12.47 13.16
C PHE A 392 -6.21 -11.27 13.66
N ARG A 393 -5.71 -11.30 14.90
CA ARG A 393 -4.90 -10.24 15.51
C ARG A 393 -5.59 -8.86 15.56
N GLN A 394 -6.92 -8.83 15.62
CA GLN A 394 -7.71 -7.61 15.80
C GLN A 394 -7.87 -7.30 17.29
N GLN A 395 -6.79 -6.84 17.95
CA GLN A 395 -6.73 -6.65 19.41
C GLN A 395 -7.81 -5.68 19.91
N ASP A 396 -8.01 -4.55 19.23
CA ASP A 396 -9.01 -3.55 19.63
C ASP A 396 -10.43 -4.15 19.67
N LYS A 397 -10.80 -4.91 18.65
CA LYS A 397 -12.13 -5.55 18.54
C LYS A 397 -12.29 -6.75 19.48
N MET A 398 -11.22 -7.49 19.71
CA MET A 398 -11.21 -8.54 20.74
C MET A 398 -11.49 -7.93 22.12
N MET A 399 -10.81 -6.84 22.47
CA MET A 399 -11.01 -6.15 23.75
C MET A 399 -12.42 -5.59 23.87
N GLU A 400 -12.97 -5.00 22.80
CA GLU A 400 -14.35 -4.52 22.76
C GLU A 400 -15.36 -5.64 23.07
N ALA A 401 -15.21 -6.82 22.45
CA ALA A 401 -16.06 -7.98 22.70
C ALA A 401 -15.93 -8.52 24.14
N LEU A 402 -14.70 -8.61 24.67
CA LEU A 402 -14.46 -9.08 26.05
C LEU A 402 -14.97 -8.09 27.09
N CYS A 403 -14.83 -6.78 26.85
CA CYS A 403 -15.39 -5.76 27.73
C CYS A 403 -16.91 -5.86 27.77
N LEU A 404 -17.56 -6.02 26.61
CA LEU A 404 -19.01 -6.17 26.54
C LEU A 404 -19.46 -7.47 27.23
N GLU A 405 -18.75 -8.59 27.02
CA GLU A 405 -19.01 -9.86 27.72
C GLU A 405 -18.91 -9.70 29.25
N GLY A 406 -17.87 -9.01 29.72
CA GLY A 406 -17.66 -8.73 31.14
C GLY A 406 -18.76 -7.85 31.73
N LEU A 407 -19.16 -6.79 31.02
CA LEU A 407 -20.26 -5.91 31.42
C LEU A 407 -21.59 -6.66 31.51
N THR A 408 -21.88 -7.54 30.54
CA THR A 408 -23.10 -8.37 30.57
C THR A 408 -23.12 -9.34 31.75
N ARG A 409 -21.99 -9.98 32.07
CA ARG A 409 -21.89 -10.85 33.27
C ARG A 409 -22.07 -10.06 34.55
N ALA A 410 -21.39 -8.92 34.66
CA ALA A 410 -21.46 -8.06 35.83
C ALA A 410 -22.89 -7.54 36.04
N ALA A 411 -23.59 -7.11 34.98
CA ALA A 411 -24.95 -6.60 35.07
C ALA A 411 -25.93 -7.65 35.65
N ALA A 412 -25.85 -8.91 35.21
CA ALA A 412 -26.68 -10.00 35.73
C ALA A 412 -26.40 -10.29 37.23
N GLN A 413 -25.18 -10.03 37.68
CA GLN A 413 -24.73 -10.27 39.06
C GLN A 413 -24.92 -9.04 39.96
N PHE A 414 -25.05 -7.84 39.39
CA PHE A 414 -25.10 -6.57 40.11
C PHE A 414 -26.39 -6.42 40.95
N GLY A 415 -27.50 -6.99 40.49
CA GLY A 415 -28.75 -7.05 41.28
C GLY A 415 -28.55 -7.82 42.59
N ALA A 416 -27.97 -9.01 42.53
CA ALA A 416 -27.65 -9.81 43.71
C ALA A 416 -26.68 -9.09 44.68
N TYR A 417 -25.73 -8.33 44.13
CA TYR A 417 -24.84 -7.47 44.93
C TYR A 417 -25.62 -6.37 45.66
N LEU A 418 -26.54 -5.67 44.99
CA LEU A 418 -27.37 -4.62 45.58
C LEU A 418 -28.31 -5.15 46.68
N GLU A 419 -28.77 -6.39 46.58
CA GLU A 419 -29.56 -7.04 47.64
C GLU A 419 -28.70 -7.45 48.86
N LEU A 420 -27.47 -7.87 48.61
CA LEU A 420 -26.52 -8.27 49.66
C LEU A 420 -25.89 -7.07 50.38
N LEU A 421 -25.76 -5.92 49.72
CA LEU A 421 -25.06 -4.75 50.26
C LEU A 421 -25.67 -4.22 51.59
N PRO A 422 -27.00 -4.01 51.71
CA PRO A 422 -27.59 -3.50 52.95
C PRO A 422 -27.48 -4.49 54.11
N THR A 423 -27.52 -5.79 53.82
CA THR A 423 -27.41 -6.87 54.82
C THR A 423 -25.98 -7.14 55.25
N ALA A 424 -24.99 -6.94 54.37
CA ALA A 424 -23.57 -6.97 54.71
C ALA A 424 -23.17 -5.75 55.57
N ILE A 425 -23.69 -4.56 55.26
CA ILE A 425 -23.46 -3.34 56.06
C ILE A 425 -24.08 -3.48 57.47
N SER A 426 -25.12 -4.29 57.65
CA SER A 426 -25.83 -4.44 58.93
C SER A 426 -25.28 -5.55 59.86
N THR A 427 -24.02 -5.98 59.68
CA THR A 427 -23.26 -6.95 60.55
C THR A 427 -23.56 -8.45 60.37
N SER A 428 -24.07 -8.88 59.21
CA SER A 428 -24.17 -10.31 58.88
C SER A 428 -22.86 -10.85 58.29
N ASP A 429 -22.09 -11.61 59.07
CA ASP A 429 -20.88 -12.31 58.58
C ASP A 429 -21.18 -13.20 57.36
N ALA A 430 -22.36 -13.83 57.31
CA ALA A 430 -22.79 -14.66 56.19
C ALA A 430 -23.04 -13.86 54.90
N ALA A 431 -23.55 -12.63 55.00
CA ALA A 431 -23.69 -11.74 53.84
C ALA A 431 -22.33 -11.21 53.37
N LEU A 432 -21.41 -10.99 54.30
CA LEU A 432 -20.01 -10.61 54.03
C LEU A 432 -19.25 -11.71 53.28
N TYR A 433 -19.35 -12.98 53.72
CA TYR A 433 -18.77 -14.12 52.99
C TYR A 433 -19.37 -14.27 51.59
N ARG A 434 -20.69 -14.12 51.45
CA ARG A 434 -21.34 -14.16 50.12
C ARG A 434 -20.92 -13.00 49.21
N MET A 435 -20.64 -11.81 49.76
CA MET A 435 -20.05 -10.71 48.98
C MET A 435 -18.62 -11.01 48.52
N ILE A 436 -17.84 -11.70 49.35
CA ILE A 436 -16.47 -12.12 49.00
C ILE A 436 -16.52 -13.19 47.89
N ASP A 437 -17.34 -14.22 48.05
CA ASP A 437 -17.54 -15.27 47.05
C ASP A 437 -18.05 -14.69 45.72
N TRP A 438 -18.96 -13.71 45.79
CA TRP A 438 -19.44 -12.97 44.61
C TRP A 438 -18.31 -12.25 43.87
N PHE A 439 -17.36 -11.65 44.60
CA PHE A 439 -16.23 -10.94 43.99
C PHE A 439 -15.26 -11.89 43.27
N ASP A 440 -15.14 -13.12 43.78
CA ASP A 440 -14.33 -14.17 43.16
C ASP A 440 -15.04 -14.80 41.94
N GLU A 441 -16.36 -14.94 41.97
CA GLU A 441 -17.19 -15.44 40.86
C GLU A 441 -17.39 -14.43 39.71
N ALA A 442 -17.45 -13.13 40.03
CA ALA A 442 -17.57 -12.05 39.05
C ALA A 442 -16.28 -11.80 38.27
N ARG A 443 -15.17 -12.40 38.71
CA ARG A 443 -13.87 -12.23 38.07
C ARG A 443 -13.89 -12.91 36.69
N PRO A 444 -13.61 -12.18 35.59
CA PRO A 444 -13.49 -12.84 34.29
C PRO A 444 -12.38 -13.91 34.37
N PRO A 445 -12.56 -15.07 33.73
CA PRO A 445 -11.54 -16.11 33.74
C PRO A 445 -10.23 -15.50 33.24
N THR A 446 -9.19 -15.56 34.07
CA THR A 446 -7.86 -15.10 33.68
C THR A 446 -7.44 -15.87 32.43
N PRO A 447 -7.02 -15.20 31.35
CA PRO A 447 -6.58 -15.89 30.15
C PRO A 447 -5.43 -16.81 30.56
N SER A 448 -5.60 -18.12 30.35
CA SER A 448 -4.56 -19.09 30.61
C SER A 448 -3.36 -18.78 29.71
N PRO A 449 -2.14 -18.64 30.27
CA PRO A 449 -0.94 -18.40 29.47
C PRO A 449 -0.61 -19.59 28.55
N ASP A 450 -1.19 -20.77 28.81
CA ASP A 450 -1.02 -21.97 28.01
C ASP A 450 -2.22 -22.19 27.07
N GLY A 451 -2.22 -21.44 25.97
CA GLY A 451 -2.87 -21.85 24.72
C GLY A 451 -1.80 -22.39 23.78
N GLY A 452 -1.28 -23.58 24.11
CA GLY A 452 -0.26 -24.27 23.32
C GLY A 452 -0.80 -24.82 22.00
N GLN A 453 -0.08 -24.46 20.93
CA GLN A 453 0.01 -25.05 19.58
C GLN A 453 -1.20 -24.98 18.65
#